data_AF-A0A1E5HGK7-F1
#
_entry.id   AF-A0A1E5HGK7-F1
#
_cell.length_a   1.000
_cell.length_b   1.000
_cell.length_c   1.000
_cell.angle_alpha   90.00
_cell.angle_beta   90.00
_cell.angle_gamma   90.00
#
_symmetry.space_group_name_H-M   'P 1'
#
loop_
_entity.id
_entity.type
_entity.pdbx_description
1 polymer ?
#
loop_
_entity_poly.entity_id
_entity_poly.type
_entity_poly.pdbx_seq_one_letter_code
_entity_poly.pdbx_strand_id
1 'polypeptide(L)'
;MKDKKKFIRFLWMIPALIMCLVIGSVVAYAAMTVREEKVNFFQIGNFQTKIEEVFKEPTTISPNTSVEKKVTIKNTGSVDQFIRVMILPEIRLESGESNRLLPSKIGEEVLLDLNTTQWKLGEDGYYYYLNVLESDPSKVTENLFTKVTLKKELGQEYQNASFNLLVKVEAINCAKFAYRDAWWQGTTPNNGNLQIIDNQLAGKAK
;
A
#
# COMPACT_ATOMS: atom_id res chain seq x y z
N MET A 1 76.44 -43.75 -22.50
CA MET A 1 75.01 -44.16 -22.50
C MET A 1 74.11 -43.35 -21.53
N LYS A 2 74.67 -42.59 -20.57
CA LYS A 2 73.91 -41.79 -19.58
C LYS A 2 73.34 -40.48 -20.18
N ASP A 3 74.06 -39.81 -21.08
CA ASP A 3 73.63 -38.51 -21.62
C ASP A 3 72.53 -38.62 -22.68
N LYS A 4 72.52 -39.70 -23.48
CA LYS A 4 71.39 -39.98 -24.41
C LYS A 4 70.06 -40.22 -23.68
N LYS A 5 70.08 -40.84 -22.48
CA LYS A 5 68.88 -41.03 -21.65
C LYS A 5 68.39 -39.73 -21.01
N LYS A 6 69.30 -38.81 -20.64
CA LYS A 6 68.94 -37.47 -20.16
C LYS A 6 68.39 -36.59 -21.28
N PHE A 7 68.96 -36.67 -22.49
CA PHE A 7 68.48 -35.97 -23.69
C PHE A 7 67.10 -36.46 -24.13
N ILE A 8 66.86 -37.78 -24.13
CA ILE A 8 65.53 -38.36 -24.41
C ILE A 8 64.52 -37.92 -23.32
N ARG A 9 64.89 -37.95 -22.03
CA ARG A 9 64.01 -37.45 -20.95
C ARG A 9 63.68 -35.96 -21.11
N PHE A 10 64.67 -35.14 -21.49
CA PHE A 10 64.48 -33.71 -21.76
C PHE A 10 63.56 -33.48 -22.97
N LEU A 11 63.70 -34.30 -24.03
CA LEU A 11 62.85 -34.27 -25.22
C LEU A 11 61.37 -34.59 -24.91
N TRP A 12 61.10 -35.47 -23.93
CA TRP A 12 59.74 -35.78 -23.46
C TRP A 12 59.17 -34.76 -22.47
N MET A 13 60.00 -33.95 -21.81
CA MET A 13 59.51 -32.88 -20.92
C MET A 13 58.96 -31.66 -21.68
N ILE A 14 59.52 -31.35 -22.85
CA ILE A 14 59.07 -30.22 -23.68
C ILE A 14 57.59 -30.35 -24.09
N PRO A 15 57.11 -31.48 -24.65
CA PRO A 15 55.70 -31.61 -24.99
C PRO A 15 54.77 -31.61 -23.76
N ALA A 16 55.24 -32.14 -22.61
CA ALA A 16 54.48 -32.09 -21.36
C ALA A 16 54.33 -30.65 -20.83
N LEU A 17 55.37 -29.83 -20.95
CA LEU A 17 55.33 -28.41 -20.59
C LEU A 17 54.38 -27.63 -21.49
N ILE A 18 54.45 -27.87 -22.81
CA ILE A 18 53.53 -27.25 -23.78
C ILE A 18 52.08 -27.64 -23.47
N MET A 19 51.83 -28.91 -23.14
CA MET A 19 50.49 -29.38 -22.77
C MET A 19 49.97 -28.68 -21.49
N CYS A 20 50.83 -28.48 -20.49
CA CYS A 20 50.48 -27.74 -19.28
C CYS A 20 50.16 -26.26 -19.57
N LEU A 21 50.92 -25.63 -20.48
CA LEU A 21 50.66 -24.25 -20.90
C LEU A 21 49.33 -24.12 -21.64
N VAL A 22 48.99 -25.07 -22.51
CA VAL A 22 47.70 -25.08 -23.20
C VAL A 22 46.55 -25.26 -22.21
N ILE A 23 46.64 -26.23 -21.29
CA ILE A 23 45.61 -26.45 -20.27
C ILE A 23 45.47 -25.21 -19.36
N GLY A 24 46.59 -24.64 -18.91
CA GLY A 24 46.61 -23.42 -18.11
C GLY A 24 45.98 -22.22 -18.83
N SER A 25 46.23 -22.08 -20.13
CA SER A 25 45.65 -21.01 -20.94
C SER A 25 44.13 -21.14 -21.09
N VAL A 26 43.61 -22.38 -21.25
CA VAL A 26 42.17 -22.65 -21.35
C VAL A 26 41.48 -22.36 -20.03
N VAL A 27 42.07 -22.78 -18.91
CA VAL A 27 41.52 -22.51 -17.56
C VAL A 27 41.53 -21.02 -17.25
N ALA A 28 42.62 -20.31 -17.57
CA ALA A 28 42.72 -18.86 -17.38
C ALA A 28 41.71 -18.10 -18.26
N TYR A 29 41.56 -18.52 -19.52
CA TYR A 29 40.56 -17.94 -20.42
C TYR A 29 39.14 -18.18 -19.90
N ALA A 30 38.83 -19.40 -19.46
CA ALA A 30 37.55 -19.73 -18.83
C ALA A 30 37.30 -18.83 -17.60
N ALA A 31 38.26 -18.71 -16.68
CA ALA A 31 38.14 -17.87 -15.49
C ALA A 31 37.93 -16.38 -15.81
N MET A 32 38.58 -15.85 -16.85
CA MET A 32 38.38 -14.46 -17.29
C MET A 32 37.10 -14.24 -18.09
N THR A 33 36.49 -15.31 -18.63
CA THR A 33 35.24 -15.25 -19.39
C THR A 33 34.01 -15.64 -18.57
N VAL A 34 34.20 -16.14 -17.34
CA VAL A 34 33.13 -16.21 -16.34
C VAL A 34 32.70 -14.78 -16.03
N ARG A 35 31.65 -14.33 -16.71
CA ARG A 35 30.89 -13.14 -16.32
C ARG A 35 29.89 -13.61 -15.28
N GLU A 36 30.13 -13.27 -14.02
CA GLU A 36 29.08 -13.32 -13.02
C GLU A 36 28.03 -12.26 -13.38
N GLU A 37 27.05 -12.62 -14.20
CA GLU A 37 25.83 -11.83 -14.33
C GLU A 37 25.08 -11.95 -13.00
N LYS A 38 25.35 -11.03 -12.08
CA LYS A 38 24.47 -10.82 -10.92
C LYS A 38 23.17 -10.20 -11.43
N VAL A 39 22.31 -11.02 -12.00
CA VAL A 39 20.93 -10.66 -12.30
C VAL A 39 20.24 -10.43 -10.97
N ASN A 40 20.08 -9.17 -10.59
CA ASN A 40 19.16 -8.82 -9.51
C ASN A 40 17.77 -9.16 -10.05
N PHE A 41 17.21 -10.29 -9.63
CA PHE A 41 15.79 -10.54 -9.81
C PHE A 41 15.04 -9.51 -8.96
N PHE A 42 14.69 -8.38 -9.55
CA PHE A 42 13.74 -7.45 -8.96
C PHE A 42 12.36 -8.10 -9.02
N GLN A 43 11.98 -8.83 -7.98
CA GLN A 43 10.59 -9.23 -7.80
C GLN A 43 9.81 -8.00 -7.35
N ILE A 44 9.25 -7.27 -8.31
CA ILE A 44 8.31 -6.18 -8.01
C ILE A 44 7.02 -6.83 -7.51
N GLY A 45 6.79 -6.76 -6.21
CA GLY A 45 5.53 -7.21 -5.62
C GLY A 45 4.35 -6.46 -6.25
N ASN A 46 3.29 -7.19 -6.59
CA ASN A 46 2.09 -6.58 -7.16
C ASN A 46 1.38 -5.76 -6.08
N PHE A 47 1.30 -4.44 -6.24
CA PHE A 47 0.65 -3.55 -5.28
C PHE A 47 -0.72 -3.13 -5.80
N GLN A 48 -1.80 -3.72 -5.26
CA GLN A 48 -3.17 -3.43 -5.67
C GLN A 48 -4.11 -3.41 -4.48
N THR A 49 -5.00 -2.42 -4.45
CA THR A 49 -5.99 -2.21 -3.39
C THR A 49 -7.32 -1.91 -4.04
N LYS A 50 -8.39 -2.51 -3.53
CA LYS A 50 -9.75 -2.32 -4.03
C LYS A 50 -10.68 -1.92 -2.89
N ILE A 51 -11.56 -0.95 -3.17
CA ILE A 51 -12.66 -0.59 -2.27
C ILE A 51 -13.82 -1.55 -2.56
N GLU A 52 -14.32 -2.20 -1.51
CA GLU A 52 -15.57 -2.93 -1.56
C GLU A 52 -16.59 -2.16 -0.72
N GLU A 53 -17.61 -1.61 -1.39
CA GLU A 53 -18.67 -0.86 -0.72
C GLU A 53 -20.06 -1.41 -1.04
N VAL A 54 -20.93 -1.35 -0.06
CA VAL A 54 -22.37 -1.62 -0.23
C VAL A 54 -23.08 -0.29 -0.13
N PHE A 55 -23.31 0.37 -1.27
CA PHE A 55 -24.04 1.64 -1.34
C PHE A 55 -24.62 1.89 -2.73
N LYS A 56 -25.73 2.63 -2.82
CA LYS A 56 -26.32 3.09 -4.08
C LYS A 56 -26.25 4.62 -4.12
N GLU A 57 -25.41 5.16 -5.00
CA GLU A 57 -25.27 6.62 -5.18
C GLU A 57 -25.96 7.09 -6.46
N PRO A 58 -26.51 8.32 -6.47
CA PRO A 58 -26.88 9.15 -5.31
C PRO A 58 -28.17 8.67 -4.63
N THR A 59 -28.32 8.94 -3.33
CA THR A 59 -29.57 8.68 -2.59
C THR A 59 -30.09 9.99 -1.98
N THR A 60 -31.39 10.24 -2.12
CA THR A 60 -32.07 11.30 -1.37
C THR A 60 -32.17 10.87 0.09
N ILE A 61 -31.55 11.62 0.99
CA ILE A 61 -31.61 11.33 2.42
C ILE A 61 -32.22 12.50 3.17
N SER A 62 -33.10 12.20 4.11
CA SER A 62 -33.69 13.22 4.98
C SER A 62 -32.96 13.24 6.33
N PRO A 63 -32.96 14.39 7.03
CA PRO A 63 -32.49 14.48 8.41
C PRO A 63 -33.10 13.39 9.30
N ASN A 64 -32.30 12.84 10.22
CA ASN A 64 -32.66 11.74 11.12
C ASN A 64 -32.94 10.38 10.44
N THR A 65 -32.69 10.26 9.14
CA THR A 65 -32.75 8.98 8.42
C THR A 65 -31.34 8.40 8.28
N SER A 66 -31.22 7.10 8.57
CA SER A 66 -29.98 6.35 8.40
C SER A 66 -30.01 5.52 7.13
N VAL A 67 -28.91 5.52 6.38
CA VAL A 67 -28.70 4.67 5.21
C VAL A 67 -27.52 3.73 5.47
N GLU A 68 -27.67 2.47 5.08
CA GLU A 68 -26.58 1.49 5.13
C GLU A 68 -25.54 1.84 4.06
N LYS A 69 -24.31 2.08 4.52
CA LYS A 69 -23.12 2.16 3.68
C LYS A 69 -21.97 1.49 4.41
N LYS A 70 -21.57 0.32 3.92
CA LYS A 70 -20.44 -0.43 4.46
C LYS A 70 -19.24 -0.20 3.57
N VAL A 71 -18.12 0.14 4.18
CA VAL A 71 -16.85 0.39 3.47
C VAL A 71 -15.80 -0.55 4.03
N THR A 72 -15.34 -1.48 3.19
CA THR A 72 -14.17 -2.32 3.45
C THR A 72 -13.14 -2.15 2.34
N ILE A 73 -11.90 -2.44 2.69
CA ILE A 73 -10.77 -2.36 1.78
C ILE A 73 -10.17 -3.75 1.63
N LYS A 74 -9.92 -4.14 0.39
CA LYS A 74 -9.39 -5.43 0.00
C LYS A 74 -8.02 -5.28 -0.63
N ASN A 75 -7.09 -6.13 -0.21
CA ASN A 75 -5.79 -6.25 -0.86
C ASN A 75 -5.88 -7.31 -1.95
N THR A 76 -5.74 -6.88 -3.21
CA THR A 76 -5.68 -7.77 -4.38
C THR A 76 -4.25 -7.94 -4.90
N GLY A 77 -3.29 -7.32 -4.21
CA GLY A 77 -1.87 -7.44 -4.48
C GLY A 77 -1.23 -8.63 -3.76
N SER A 78 0.10 -8.69 -3.88
CA SER A 78 0.96 -9.72 -3.29
C SER A 78 1.87 -9.15 -2.18
N VAL A 79 1.58 -7.94 -1.69
CA VAL A 79 2.38 -7.23 -0.68
C VAL A 79 1.45 -6.76 0.42
N ASP A 80 1.85 -6.93 1.68
CA ASP A 80 1.15 -6.43 2.85
C ASP A 80 1.05 -4.90 2.85
N GLN A 81 -0.11 -4.36 3.20
CA GLN A 81 -0.43 -2.94 3.04
C GLN A 81 -0.85 -2.28 4.36
N PHE A 82 -0.37 -1.07 4.59
CA PHE A 82 -1.04 -0.11 5.48
C PHE A 82 -2.04 0.69 4.66
N ILE A 83 -3.20 0.97 5.25
CA ILE A 83 -4.34 1.62 4.59
C ILE A 83 -4.73 2.88 5.33
N ARG A 84 -4.99 3.96 4.58
CA ARG A 84 -5.69 5.13 5.07
C ARG A 84 -6.84 5.52 4.13
N VAL A 85 -7.88 6.09 4.69
CA VAL A 85 -9.14 6.39 3.98
C VAL A 85 -9.56 7.82 4.26
N MET A 86 -9.85 8.57 3.21
CA MET A 86 -10.47 9.89 3.31
C MET A 86 -11.95 9.77 2.93
N ILE A 87 -12.81 10.36 3.75
CA ILE A 87 -14.26 10.41 3.52
C ILE A 87 -14.64 11.85 3.18
N LEU A 88 -15.28 12.03 2.03
CA LEU A 88 -15.70 13.32 1.50
C LEU A 88 -17.22 13.32 1.27
N PRO A 89 -18.00 13.67 2.31
CA PRO A 89 -19.44 13.85 2.16
C PRO A 89 -19.74 15.06 1.29
N GLU A 90 -20.81 14.96 0.51
CA GLU A 90 -21.34 16.03 -0.31
C GLU A 90 -22.87 16.01 -0.28
N ILE A 91 -23.46 17.16 0.04
CA ILE A 91 -24.90 17.36 0.03
C ILE A 91 -25.21 18.46 -0.99
N ARG A 92 -26.02 18.13 -1.99
CA ARG A 92 -26.41 19.02 -3.08
C ARG A 92 -27.90 19.28 -3.07
N LEU A 93 -28.29 20.53 -3.12
CA LEU A 93 -29.68 20.92 -3.39
C LEU A 93 -29.82 21.20 -4.88
N GLU A 94 -30.61 20.38 -5.57
CA GLU A 94 -30.97 20.57 -6.97
C GLU A 94 -32.29 21.36 -7.04
N SER A 95 -32.25 22.56 -7.63
CA SER A 95 -33.43 23.38 -7.88
C SER A 95 -33.36 23.97 -9.28
N GLY A 96 -34.00 23.30 -10.24
CA GLY A 96 -33.99 23.69 -11.65
C GLY A 96 -32.56 23.75 -12.21
N GLU A 97 -32.15 24.90 -12.75
CA GLU A 97 -30.80 25.13 -13.28
C GLU A 97 -29.74 25.47 -12.21
N SER A 98 -30.13 25.58 -10.94
CA SER A 98 -29.22 25.91 -9.85
C SER A 98 -28.86 24.67 -9.01
N ASN A 99 -27.56 24.43 -8.84
CA ASN A 99 -27.03 23.40 -7.96
C ASN A 99 -26.26 24.07 -6.82
N ARG A 100 -26.77 23.97 -5.58
CA ARG A 100 -26.16 24.59 -4.40
C ARG A 100 -25.59 23.51 -3.47
N LEU A 101 -24.33 23.67 -3.06
CA LEU A 101 -23.72 22.82 -2.05
C LEU A 101 -24.16 23.25 -0.65
N LEU A 102 -24.55 22.26 0.17
CA LEU A 102 -24.85 22.44 1.57
C LEU A 102 -23.65 21.99 2.44
N PRO A 103 -23.49 22.56 3.65
CA PRO A 103 -22.59 22.02 4.65
C PRO A 103 -22.82 20.51 4.85
N SER A 104 -21.74 19.77 5.03
CA SER A 104 -21.79 18.30 5.04
C SER A 104 -20.70 17.68 5.92
N LYS A 105 -20.18 18.41 6.91
CA LYS A 105 -19.01 17.98 7.69
C LYS A 105 -19.34 16.75 8.54
N ILE A 106 -18.40 15.80 8.58
CA ILE A 106 -18.50 14.60 9.43
C ILE A 106 -18.45 15.03 10.91
N GLY A 107 -19.39 14.52 11.71
CA GLY A 107 -19.59 14.85 13.12
C GLY A 107 -20.48 16.07 13.36
N GLU A 108 -20.77 16.86 12.33
CA GLU A 108 -21.68 18.00 12.39
C GLU A 108 -22.97 17.70 11.64
N GLU A 109 -23.00 17.82 10.31
CA GLU A 109 -24.19 17.49 9.51
C GLU A 109 -24.32 15.99 9.25
N VAL A 110 -23.18 15.30 9.07
CA VAL A 110 -23.13 13.88 8.69
C VAL A 110 -22.54 13.06 9.82
N LEU A 111 -23.30 12.07 10.30
CA LEU A 111 -22.91 11.19 11.40
C LEU A 111 -22.61 9.79 10.88
N LEU A 112 -21.49 9.23 11.32
CA LEU A 112 -21.01 7.89 10.96
C LEU A 112 -20.84 7.05 12.22
N ASP A 113 -21.18 5.76 12.15
CA ASP A 113 -20.90 4.77 13.19
C ASP A 113 -19.46 4.23 13.06
N LEU A 114 -18.49 5.12 13.28
CA LEU A 114 -17.08 4.81 13.09
C LEU A 114 -16.59 3.66 13.99
N ASN A 115 -15.87 2.71 13.39
CA ASN A 115 -15.17 1.65 14.11
C ASN A 115 -13.85 2.17 14.68
N THR A 116 -13.92 2.88 15.81
CA THR A 116 -12.76 3.52 16.46
C THR A 116 -11.77 2.53 17.10
N THR A 117 -12.12 1.25 17.16
CA THR A 117 -11.24 0.18 17.66
C THR A 117 -10.17 -0.19 16.63
N GLN A 118 -10.57 -0.24 15.35
CA GLN A 118 -9.71 -0.70 14.24
C GLN A 118 -9.24 0.46 13.37
N TRP A 119 -9.90 1.61 13.49
CA TRP A 119 -9.62 2.81 12.71
C TRP A 119 -9.40 4.01 13.62
N LYS A 120 -8.52 4.92 13.21
CA LYS A 120 -8.28 6.17 13.95
C LYS A 120 -8.15 7.35 12.99
N LEU A 121 -8.85 8.44 13.32
CA LEU A 121 -8.77 9.70 12.58
C LEU A 121 -7.47 10.43 12.94
N GLY A 122 -6.64 10.69 11.92
CA GLY A 122 -5.48 11.57 12.02
C GLY A 122 -5.87 13.04 11.86
N GLU A 123 -5.02 13.93 12.37
CA GLU A 123 -5.16 15.39 12.20
C GLU A 123 -5.10 15.83 10.73
N ASP A 124 -4.60 14.97 9.84
CA ASP A 124 -4.53 15.17 8.39
C ASP A 124 -5.85 14.85 7.65
N GLY A 125 -6.90 14.45 8.38
CA GLY A 125 -8.22 14.17 7.82
C GLY A 125 -8.39 12.76 7.26
N TYR A 126 -7.42 11.87 7.46
CA TYR A 126 -7.52 10.47 7.06
C TYR A 126 -7.85 9.55 8.24
N TYR A 127 -8.65 8.52 7.98
CA TYR A 127 -8.86 7.39 8.88
C TYR A 127 -7.84 6.31 8.58
N TYR A 128 -7.01 5.96 9.55
CA TYR A 128 -5.96 4.96 9.41
C TYR A 128 -6.44 3.61 9.90
N TYR A 129 -6.28 2.57 9.07
CA TYR A 129 -6.48 1.20 9.53
C TYR A 129 -5.30 0.82 10.41
N LEU A 130 -5.58 0.40 11.63
CA LEU A 130 -4.55 0.23 12.64
C LEU A 130 -3.83 -1.12 12.57
N ASN A 131 -4.15 -1.96 11.58
CA ASN A 131 -3.51 -3.25 11.34
C ASN A 131 -2.91 -3.34 9.93
N VAL A 132 -2.08 -4.37 9.73
CA VAL A 132 -1.62 -4.76 8.40
C VAL A 132 -2.79 -5.40 7.66
N LEU A 133 -3.04 -4.95 6.43
CA LEU A 133 -3.88 -5.65 5.50
C LEU A 133 -3.00 -6.64 4.72
N GLU A 134 -3.08 -7.91 5.13
CA GLU A 134 -2.28 -9.00 4.57
C GLU A 134 -2.52 -9.15 3.07
N SER A 135 -1.51 -9.62 2.34
CA SER A 135 -1.62 -9.99 0.92
C SER A 135 -2.38 -11.29 0.69
N ASP A 136 -3.61 -11.34 1.18
CA ASP A 136 -4.54 -12.45 1.04
C ASP A 136 -5.87 -11.93 0.45
N PRO A 137 -6.23 -12.32 -0.78
CA PRO A 137 -7.47 -11.89 -1.42
C PRO A 137 -8.76 -12.34 -0.72
N SER A 138 -8.68 -13.18 0.32
CA SER A 138 -9.83 -13.52 1.18
C SER A 138 -9.99 -12.55 2.36
N LYS A 139 -8.96 -11.76 2.67
CA LYS A 139 -8.95 -10.80 3.77
C LYS A 139 -9.37 -9.42 3.30
N VAL A 140 -10.15 -8.76 4.15
CA VAL A 140 -10.54 -7.37 4.02
C VAL A 140 -10.30 -6.67 5.35
N THR A 141 -10.22 -5.34 5.32
CA THR A 141 -10.25 -4.56 6.55
C THR A 141 -11.57 -4.75 7.28
N GLU A 142 -11.53 -4.56 8.59
CA GLU A 142 -12.76 -4.30 9.35
C GLU A 142 -13.46 -3.06 8.78
N ASN A 143 -14.79 -3.02 8.84
CA ASN A 143 -15.57 -1.89 8.33
C ASN A 143 -15.12 -0.59 9.00
N LEU A 144 -14.91 0.46 8.21
CA LEU A 144 -14.63 1.81 8.75
C LEU A 144 -15.87 2.40 9.41
N PHE A 145 -17.03 2.23 8.77
CA PHE A 145 -18.37 2.51 9.28
C PHE A 145 -19.36 1.60 8.53
N THR A 146 -20.59 1.48 9.01
CA THR A 146 -21.66 0.68 8.37
C THR A 146 -22.91 1.49 8.04
N LYS A 147 -23.03 2.69 8.60
CA LYS A 147 -24.21 3.52 8.56
C LYS A 147 -23.83 5.00 8.47
N VAL A 148 -24.58 5.70 7.63
CA VAL A 148 -24.51 7.16 7.48
C VAL A 148 -25.85 7.74 7.90
N THR A 149 -25.85 8.80 8.69
CA THR A 149 -27.06 9.47 9.17
C THR A 149 -26.91 10.97 9.04
N LEU A 150 -27.90 11.66 8.48
CA LEU A 150 -27.95 13.13 8.60
C LEU A 150 -28.43 13.52 9.99
N LYS A 151 -27.75 14.50 10.59
CA LYS A 151 -28.10 15.03 11.89
C LYS A 151 -29.55 15.55 11.91
N LYS A 152 -30.24 15.37 13.04
CA LYS A 152 -31.68 15.63 13.16
C LYS A 152 -32.02 17.12 13.08
N GLU A 153 -31.15 17.99 13.59
CA GLU A 153 -31.41 19.44 13.70
C GLU A 153 -31.16 20.23 12.39
N LEU A 154 -30.96 19.54 11.27
CA LEU A 154 -30.73 20.18 9.98
C LEU A 154 -32.00 20.83 9.41
N GLY A 155 -31.81 21.95 8.70
CA GLY A 155 -32.89 22.74 8.12
C GLY A 155 -33.70 22.01 7.05
N GLN A 156 -34.84 22.59 6.68
CA GLN A 156 -35.77 22.01 5.70
C GLN A 156 -35.11 21.81 4.32
N GLU A 157 -34.10 22.60 3.98
CA GLU A 157 -33.32 22.50 2.75
C GLU A 157 -32.62 21.15 2.56
N TYR A 158 -32.42 20.37 3.64
CA TYR A 158 -31.80 19.05 3.58
C TYR A 158 -32.81 17.93 3.24
N GLN A 159 -34.13 18.15 3.34
CA GLN A 159 -35.12 17.07 3.19
C GLN A 159 -35.19 16.46 1.79
N ASN A 160 -34.80 17.22 0.76
CA ASN A 160 -34.79 16.81 -0.65
C ASN A 160 -33.41 16.94 -1.30
N ALA A 161 -32.36 17.09 -0.48
CA ALA A 161 -31.00 17.20 -1.01
C ALA A 161 -30.49 15.83 -1.46
N SER A 162 -29.74 15.82 -2.55
CA SER A 162 -28.98 14.67 -3.02
C SER A 162 -27.74 14.50 -2.15
N PHE A 163 -27.51 13.28 -1.64
CA PHE A 163 -26.33 12.96 -0.86
C PHE A 163 -25.40 12.01 -1.60
N ASN A 164 -24.12 12.35 -1.53
CA ASN A 164 -23.02 11.55 -2.03
C ASN A 164 -21.95 11.42 -0.94
N LEU A 165 -21.34 10.25 -0.79
CA LEU A 165 -20.26 10.03 0.18
C LEU A 165 -19.05 9.42 -0.50
N LEU A 166 -18.17 10.27 -1.04
CA LEU A 166 -16.99 9.80 -1.73
C LEU A 166 -15.98 9.23 -0.74
N VAL A 167 -15.50 8.02 -1.04
CA VAL A 167 -14.46 7.33 -0.28
C VAL A 167 -13.20 7.26 -1.14
N LYS A 168 -12.10 7.81 -0.64
CA LYS A 168 -10.77 7.69 -1.27
C LYS A 168 -9.88 6.85 -0.38
N VAL A 169 -9.21 5.88 -0.99
CA VAL A 169 -8.32 4.97 -0.28
C VAL A 169 -6.91 5.17 -0.78
N GLU A 170 -5.98 5.23 0.16
CA GLU A 170 -4.55 5.17 -0.10
C GLU A 170 -3.97 3.99 0.65
N ALA A 171 -3.07 3.29 -0.01
CA ALA A 171 -2.37 2.16 0.53
C ALA A 171 -0.87 2.35 0.31
N ILE A 172 -0.08 1.81 1.22
CA ILE A 172 1.38 1.75 1.09
C ILE A 172 1.88 0.42 1.61
N ASN A 173 3.02 -0.05 1.10
CA ASN A 173 3.62 -1.29 1.61
C ASN A 173 4.07 -1.12 3.07
N CYS A 174 4.19 -2.23 3.79
CA CYS A 174 4.54 -2.21 5.21
C CYS A 174 6.05 -2.06 5.50
N ALA A 175 6.88 -1.63 4.54
CA ALA A 175 8.30 -1.41 4.80
C ALA A 175 8.49 -0.30 5.84
N LYS A 176 9.54 -0.44 6.66
CA LYS A 176 9.91 0.55 7.66
C LYS A 176 9.99 1.96 7.05
N PHE A 177 9.28 2.89 7.67
CA PHE A 177 9.17 4.31 7.29
C PHE A 177 8.43 4.62 5.98
N ALA A 178 8.08 3.66 5.13
CA ALA A 178 7.46 3.92 3.83
C ALA A 178 6.18 4.76 3.94
N TYR A 179 5.35 4.49 4.95
CA TYR A 179 4.13 5.27 5.19
C TYR A 179 4.43 6.69 5.68
N ARG A 180 5.50 6.91 6.45
CA ARG A 180 5.89 8.25 6.90
C ARG A 180 6.38 9.07 5.74
N ASP A 181 7.20 8.48 4.87
CA ASP A 181 7.69 9.13 3.67
C ASP A 181 6.54 9.53 2.74
N ALA A 182 5.62 8.61 2.49
CA ALA A 182 4.49 8.83 1.59
C ALA A 182 3.42 9.78 2.15
N TRP A 183 3.05 9.63 3.42
CA TRP A 183 1.88 10.30 3.98
C TRP A 183 2.24 11.54 4.80
N TRP A 184 3.43 11.56 5.38
CA TRP A 184 3.88 12.62 6.30
C TRP A 184 5.21 13.24 5.87
N GLN A 185 5.59 13.08 4.60
CA GLN A 185 6.79 13.70 4.00
C GLN A 185 8.08 13.36 4.79
N GLY A 186 8.15 12.14 5.32
CA GLY A 186 9.28 11.63 6.10
C GLY A 186 9.31 12.09 7.56
N THR A 187 8.32 12.87 8.00
CA THR A 187 8.23 13.33 9.39
C THR A 187 7.67 12.24 10.30
N THR A 188 8.13 12.23 11.56
CA THR A 188 7.55 11.39 12.61
C THR A 188 6.69 12.26 13.51
N PRO A 189 5.36 12.07 13.54
CA PRO A 189 4.46 12.83 14.40
C PRO A 189 4.84 12.67 15.87
N ASN A 190 4.84 13.77 16.62
CA ASN A 190 5.26 13.81 18.03
C ASN A 190 4.13 14.22 18.99
N ASN A 191 2.92 14.40 18.48
CA ASN A 191 1.73 14.72 19.25
C ASN A 191 0.46 14.20 18.55
N GLY A 192 -0.67 14.28 19.26
CA GLY A 192 -1.99 14.02 18.70
C GLY A 192 -2.24 12.54 18.34
N ASN A 193 -3.29 12.34 17.55
CA ASN A 193 -3.69 11.04 17.04
C ASN A 193 -2.68 10.48 16.04
N LEU A 194 -2.03 11.31 15.23
CA LEU A 194 -1.00 10.88 14.29
C LEU A 194 0.19 10.22 15.01
N GLN A 195 0.60 10.70 16.19
CA GLN A 195 1.64 10.02 16.99
C GLN A 195 1.17 8.64 17.49
N ILE A 196 -0.09 8.53 17.92
CA ILE A 196 -0.66 7.26 18.37
C ILE A 196 -0.72 6.26 17.21
N ILE A 197 -1.18 6.72 16.03
CA ILE A 197 -1.20 5.94 14.79
C ILE A 197 0.21 5.49 14.45
N ASP A 198 1.18 6.40 14.48
CA ASP A 198 2.58 6.09 14.18
C ASP A 198 3.13 4.98 15.07
N ASN A 199 2.96 5.11 16.40
CA ASN A 199 3.42 4.11 17.36
C ASN A 199 2.83 2.72 17.07
N GLN A 200 1.59 2.66 16.61
CA GLN A 200 0.90 1.41 16.30
C GLN A 200 1.36 0.81 14.97
N LEU A 201 1.52 1.61 13.92
CA LEU A 201 1.98 1.15 12.60
C LEU A 201 3.46 0.79 12.61
N ALA A 202 4.31 1.57 13.29
CA ALA A 202 5.74 1.32 13.40
C ALA A 202 6.04 -0.04 14.04
N GLY A 203 5.24 -0.48 15.01
CA GLY A 203 5.37 -1.80 15.64
C GLY A 203 4.99 -2.97 14.72
N LYS A 204 4.40 -2.70 13.56
CA LYS A 204 3.94 -3.70 12.58
C LYS A 204 4.68 -3.60 11.24
N ALA A 205 5.51 -2.59 11.06
CA ALA A 205 6.33 -2.40 9.86
C ALA A 205 7.45 -3.46 9.81
N LYS A 206 7.79 -3.89 8.60
CA LYS A 206 8.80 -4.91 8.30
C LYS A 206 10.08 -4.29 7.75
#